data_AF-A0A6M0GD05-F1
#
_entry.id   AF-A0A6M0GD05-F1
#
_cell.length_a   1.000
_cell.length_b   1.000
_cell.length_c   1.000
_cell.angle_alpha   90.00
_cell.angle_beta   90.00
_cell.angle_gamma   90.00
#
_symmetry.space_group_name_H-M   'P 1'
#
loop_
_entity.id
_entity.type
_entity.pdbx_description
1 polymer ?
#
loop_
_entity_poly.entity_id
_entity_poly.type
_entity_poly.pdbx_seq_one_letter_code
_entity_poly.pdbx_strand_id
1 'polypeptide(L)'
;MVQLQPSQSRQKSLPTMYDLPSEDPEESGLVDEFHDVQPNLLKNTCQSPHYSQNDYFIAKDLNLYYDPEHPLWYKRPDWFLVLGAQRSTNQQELRLSYVMWQEKVAP
;
A
#
# COMPACT_ATOMS: atom_id res chain seq x y z
N MET A 1 38.62 -36.60 7.18
CA MET A 1 37.35 -36.35 6.45
C MET A 1 37.47 -34.97 5.83
N VAL A 2 37.38 -34.86 4.50
CA VAL A 2 37.35 -33.56 3.82
C VAL A 2 35.95 -33.01 3.96
N GLN A 3 35.82 -31.90 4.68
CA GLN A 3 34.56 -31.18 4.81
C GLN A 3 34.39 -30.34 3.54
N LEU A 4 33.56 -30.80 2.62
CA LEU A 4 33.20 -30.05 1.41
C LEU A 4 32.37 -28.84 1.86
N GLN A 5 33.00 -27.66 1.92
CA GLN A 5 32.23 -26.41 1.95
C GLN A 5 31.42 -26.33 0.65
N PRO A 6 30.11 -26.03 0.70
CA PRO A 6 29.34 -25.83 -0.51
C PRO A 6 29.99 -24.70 -1.29
N SER A 7 30.29 -24.95 -2.56
CA SER A 7 30.69 -23.89 -3.47
C SER A 7 29.55 -22.89 -3.55
N GLN A 8 29.65 -21.78 -2.82
CA GLN A 8 28.83 -20.61 -3.11
C GLN A 8 29.22 -20.17 -4.52
N SER A 9 28.48 -20.62 -5.53
CA SER A 9 28.48 -19.94 -6.81
C SER A 9 28.03 -18.52 -6.51
N ARG A 10 28.98 -17.59 -6.40
CA ARG A 10 28.72 -16.15 -6.42
C ARG A 10 28.21 -15.79 -7.82
N GLN A 11 27.01 -16.21 -8.15
CA GLN A 11 26.20 -15.37 -9.02
C GLN A 11 25.97 -14.11 -8.19
N LYS A 12 26.72 -13.04 -8.49
CA LYS A 12 26.37 -11.73 -7.95
C LYS A 12 24.92 -11.50 -8.36
N SER A 13 24.01 -11.42 -7.39
CA SER A 13 22.62 -11.08 -7.67
C SER A 13 22.63 -9.76 -8.44
N LEU A 14 21.88 -9.73 -9.54
CA LEU A 14 21.62 -8.46 -10.23
C LEU A 14 20.93 -7.51 -9.23
N PRO A 15 21.17 -6.19 -9.33
CA PRO A 15 20.49 -5.22 -8.48
C PRO A 15 18.97 -5.36 -8.62
N THR A 16 18.27 -5.27 -7.50
CA THR A 16 16.80 -5.21 -7.42
C THR A 16 16.34 -3.75 -7.61
N MET A 17 15.02 -3.54 -7.67
CA MET A 17 14.44 -2.19 -7.67
C MET A 17 14.86 -1.37 -6.43
N TYR A 18 15.19 -2.00 -5.30
CA TYR A 18 15.70 -1.28 -4.12
C TYR A 18 17.16 -0.83 -4.25
N ASP A 19 17.92 -1.45 -5.16
CA ASP A 19 19.34 -1.17 -5.37
C ASP A 19 19.59 -0.13 -6.47
N LEU A 20 18.54 0.28 -7.19
CA LEU A 20 18.60 1.21 -8.31
C LEU A 20 17.97 2.56 -7.93
N PRO A 21 18.48 3.69 -8.47
CA PRO A 21 17.84 4.99 -8.28
C PRO A 21 16.50 5.04 -9.04
N SER A 22 15.52 5.74 -8.47
CA SER A 22 14.29 6.07 -9.18
C SER A 22 14.56 6.97 -10.40
N GLU A 23 13.69 6.93 -11.41
CA GLU A 23 13.72 7.87 -12.54
C GLU A 23 13.49 9.32 -12.07
N ASP A 24 12.68 9.49 -11.03
CA ASP A 24 12.52 10.75 -10.30
C ASP A 24 13.28 10.69 -8.95
N PRO A 25 14.33 11.51 -8.76
CA PRO A 25 15.08 11.57 -7.51
C PRO A 25 14.24 11.93 -6.28
N GLU A 26 13.08 12.57 -6.46
CA GLU A 26 12.14 12.92 -5.39
C GLU A 26 11.16 11.79 -5.06
N GLU A 27 11.05 10.75 -5.91
CA GLU A 27 10.21 9.58 -5.65
C GLU A 27 10.90 8.60 -4.70
N SER A 28 10.22 8.29 -3.59
CA SER A 28 10.68 7.29 -2.65
C SER A 28 10.42 5.88 -3.19
N GLY A 29 11.45 5.28 -3.79
CA GLY A 29 11.50 3.86 -4.07
C GLY A 29 10.85 3.45 -5.39
N LEU A 30 11.47 2.47 -6.03
CA LEU A 30 11.00 1.84 -7.25
C LEU A 30 9.95 0.77 -6.92
N VAL A 31 8.82 0.78 -7.63
CA VAL A 31 7.76 -0.24 -7.47
C VAL A 31 8.28 -1.63 -7.79
N ASP A 32 8.20 -2.54 -6.83
CA ASP A 32 8.46 -3.96 -7.02
C ASP A 32 7.16 -4.76 -7.14
N GLU A 33 7.24 -6.07 -7.41
CA GLU A 33 6.04 -6.92 -7.50
C GLU A 33 5.25 -6.98 -6.18
N PHE A 34 5.89 -6.77 -5.03
CA PHE A 34 5.22 -6.82 -3.73
C PHE A 34 4.27 -5.62 -3.54
N HIS A 35 4.61 -4.46 -4.10
CA HIS A 35 3.76 -3.26 -4.10
C HIS A 35 2.35 -3.53 -4.65
N ASP A 36 2.26 -4.37 -5.68
CA ASP A 36 0.99 -4.75 -6.29
C ASP A 36 0.31 -5.92 -5.57
N VAL A 37 1.09 -6.89 -5.09
CA VAL A 37 0.56 -8.11 -4.48
C VAL A 37 -0.09 -7.83 -3.12
N GLN A 38 0.53 -7.01 -2.28
CA GLN A 38 0.04 -6.72 -0.91
C GLN A 38 -1.40 -6.16 -0.86
N PRO A 39 -1.74 -5.04 -1.54
CA PRO A 39 -3.10 -4.49 -1.54
C PRO A 39 -4.13 -5.45 -2.12
N ASN A 40 -3.76 -6.19 -3.16
CA ASN A 40 -4.66 -7.16 -3.79
C ASN A 40 -4.94 -8.35 -2.87
N LEU A 41 -3.90 -8.87 -2.20
CA LEU A 41 -4.08 -9.93 -1.21
C LEU A 41 -4.99 -9.46 -0.07
N LEU A 42 -4.75 -8.26 0.46
CA LEU A 42 -5.60 -7.68 1.49
C LEU A 42 -7.06 -7.52 1.00
N LYS A 43 -7.27 -6.96 -0.19
CA LYS A 43 -8.61 -6.77 -0.77
C LYS A 43 -9.38 -8.09 -0.94
N ASN A 44 -8.67 -9.15 -1.32
CA ASN A 44 -9.28 -10.46 -1.61
C ASN A 44 -9.50 -11.32 -0.35
N THR A 45 -8.72 -11.10 0.70
CA THR A 45 -8.71 -11.98 1.89
C THR A 45 -9.13 -11.31 3.19
N CYS A 46 -9.20 -9.98 3.24
CA CYS A 46 -9.63 -9.25 4.44
C CYS A 46 -11.05 -9.66 4.83
N GLN A 47 -11.17 -10.16 6.05
CA GLN A 47 -12.44 -10.52 6.68
C GLN A 47 -12.39 -10.00 8.11
N SER A 48 -13.47 -9.35 8.54
CA SER A 48 -13.61 -8.87 9.90
C SER A 48 -14.78 -9.58 10.58
N PRO A 49 -14.65 -10.00 11.84
CA PRO A 49 -15.79 -10.53 12.60
C PRO A 49 -16.79 -9.43 13.00
N HIS A 50 -16.41 -8.16 12.91
CA HIS A 50 -17.21 -7.02 13.37
C HIS A 50 -17.69 -6.11 12.25
N TYR A 51 -17.04 -6.12 11.08
CA TYR A 51 -17.38 -5.27 9.94
C TYR A 51 -17.73 -6.13 8.73
N SER A 52 -18.87 -5.83 8.10
CA SER A 52 -19.20 -6.45 6.82
C SER A 52 -18.27 -5.95 5.73
N GLN A 53 -18.19 -6.65 4.59
CA GLN A 53 -17.38 -6.23 3.45
C GLN A 53 -17.77 -4.87 2.86
N ASN A 54 -18.95 -4.35 3.20
CA ASN A 54 -19.42 -3.04 2.78
C ASN A 54 -19.07 -1.94 3.80
N ASP A 55 -18.65 -2.32 5.01
CA ASP A 55 -18.36 -1.43 6.13
C ASP A 55 -16.85 -1.32 6.39
N TYR A 56 -16.03 -1.57 5.37
CA TYR A 56 -14.63 -1.15 5.40
C TYR A 56 -14.14 -0.78 4.00
N PHE A 57 -13.12 0.05 3.96
CA PHE A 57 -12.49 0.55 2.74
C PHE A 57 -11.03 0.12 2.71
N ILE A 58 -10.57 -0.41 1.58
CA ILE A 58 -9.16 -0.71 1.33
C ILE A 58 -8.73 0.12 0.13
N ALA A 59 -7.66 0.90 0.32
CA ALA A 59 -7.05 1.70 -0.72
C ALA A 59 -5.65 1.20 -1.06
N LYS A 60 -5.28 1.42 -2.32
CA LYS A 60 -3.93 1.27 -2.86
C LYS A 60 -3.55 2.58 -3.53
N ASP A 61 -2.33 3.07 -3.31
CA ASP A 61 -1.78 4.26 -3.97
C ASP A 61 -2.65 5.52 -3.86
N LEU A 62 -3.48 5.63 -2.82
CA LEU A 62 -4.45 6.72 -2.64
C LEU A 62 -3.92 7.77 -1.66
N ASN A 63 -4.03 9.04 -2.01
CA ASN A 63 -3.66 10.12 -1.09
C ASN A 63 -4.56 10.12 0.15
N LEU A 64 -3.93 10.19 1.32
CA LEU A 64 -4.55 10.24 2.64
C LEU A 64 -4.27 11.61 3.28
N TYR A 65 -5.31 12.42 3.42
CA TYR A 65 -5.27 13.70 4.11
C TYR A 65 -5.73 13.52 5.55
N TYR A 66 -4.91 13.98 6.50
CA TYR A 66 -5.06 13.70 7.92
C TYR A 66 -5.17 14.95 8.81
N ASP A 67 -4.89 16.13 8.27
CA ASP A 67 -4.92 17.40 9.01
C ASP A 67 -5.76 18.45 8.25
N PRO A 68 -6.91 18.89 8.81
CA PRO A 68 -7.74 19.91 8.17
C PRO A 68 -7.13 21.32 8.18
N GLU A 69 -6.22 21.63 9.11
CA GLU A 69 -5.53 22.92 9.19
C GLU A 69 -4.36 22.98 8.19
N HIS A 70 -3.87 21.82 7.76
CA HIS A 70 -2.79 21.67 6.79
C HIS A 70 -3.23 20.80 5.58
N PRO A 71 -4.18 21.25 4.75
CA PRO A 71 -4.80 20.42 3.71
C PRO A 71 -3.86 20.01 2.56
N LEU A 72 -2.66 20.57 2.48
CA LEU A 72 -1.62 20.16 1.54
C LEU A 72 -0.70 19.08 2.11
N TRP A 73 -0.85 18.71 3.39
CA TRP A 73 -0.13 17.61 3.99
C TRP A 73 -0.90 16.32 3.73
N TYR A 74 -0.30 15.43 2.96
CA TYR A 74 -0.83 14.12 2.67
C TYR A 74 0.24 13.06 2.82
N LYS A 75 -0.22 11.83 3.06
CA LYS A 75 0.58 10.62 2.85
C LYS A 75 0.06 9.91 1.61
N ARG A 76 0.91 9.11 0.98
CA ARG A 76 0.50 8.19 -0.08
C ARG A 76 1.04 6.79 0.24
N PRO A 77 0.38 6.05 1.15
CA PRO A 77 0.79 4.70 1.49
C PRO A 77 0.59 3.77 0.28
N ASP A 78 1.43 2.74 0.17
CA ASP A 78 1.26 1.66 -0.81
C ASP A 78 -0.16 1.07 -0.69
N TRP A 79 -0.62 0.88 0.56
CA TRP A 79 -2.00 0.51 0.88
C TRP A 79 -2.42 0.92 2.30
N PHE A 80 -3.73 1.00 2.55
CA PHE A 80 -4.30 1.13 3.89
C PHE A 80 -5.73 0.57 3.95
N LEU A 81 -6.15 0.16 5.15
CA LEU A 81 -7.50 -0.33 5.49
C LEU A 81 -8.15 0.67 6.44
N VAL A 82 -9.44 0.94 6.24
CA VAL A 82 -10.24 1.75 7.15
C VAL A 82 -11.50 0.99 7.55
N LEU A 83 -11.60 0.59 8.81
CA LEU A 83 -12.77 -0.10 9.36
C LEU A 83 -13.88 0.91 9.68
N GLY A 84 -15.10 0.64 9.22
CA GLY A 84 -16.26 1.52 9.36
C GLY A 84 -16.44 2.54 8.24
N ALA A 85 -15.48 2.63 7.30
CA ALA A 85 -15.65 3.44 6.10
C ALA A 85 -16.42 2.66 5.02
N GLN A 86 -17.45 3.29 4.43
CA GLN A 86 -18.26 2.63 3.42
C GLN A 86 -17.47 2.32 2.15
N ARG A 87 -17.59 1.09 1.68
CA ARG A 87 -17.06 0.68 0.37
C ARG A 87 -17.88 1.34 -0.74
N SER A 88 -17.21 1.88 -1.76
CA SER A 88 -17.86 2.41 -2.97
C SER A 88 -18.56 1.26 -3.72
N THR A 89 -19.83 1.45 -4.06
CA THR A 89 -20.66 0.43 -4.75
C THR A 89 -20.86 0.74 -6.24
N ASN A 90 -20.63 1.98 -6.64
CA ASN A 90 -20.69 2.45 -8.02
C ASN A 90 -19.53 3.39 -8.33
N GLN A 91 -19.41 3.78 -9.59
CA GLN A 91 -18.32 4.62 -10.07
C GLN A 91 -18.37 6.04 -9.49
N GLN A 92 -19.57 6.59 -9.26
CA GLN A 92 -19.75 7.94 -8.74
C GLN A 92 -19.29 8.07 -7.28
N GLU A 93 -19.29 6.96 -6.54
CA GLU A 93 -18.82 6.87 -5.15
C GLU A 93 -17.32 6.58 -5.01
N LEU A 94 -16.59 6.41 -6.12
CA LEU A 94 -15.15 6.16 -6.06
C LEU A 94 -14.42 7.39 -5.49
N ARG A 95 -13.46 7.12 -4.62
CA ARG A 95 -12.64 8.14 -3.96
C ARG A 95 -11.44 8.49 -4.82
N LEU A 96 -11.24 9.79 -5.05
CA LEU A 96 -10.01 10.33 -5.65
C LEU A 96 -8.92 10.52 -4.58
N SER A 97 -9.32 10.63 -3.32
CA SER A 97 -8.45 10.68 -2.14
C SER A 97 -9.25 10.27 -0.91
N TYR A 98 -8.58 9.92 0.18
CA TYR A 98 -9.19 9.69 1.47
C TYR A 98 -8.97 10.89 2.37
N VAL A 99 -10.05 11.58 2.75
CA VAL A 99 -10.01 12.82 3.53
C VAL A 99 -10.61 12.56 4.90
N MET A 100 -9.77 12.45 5.94
CA MET A 100 -10.19 11.96 7.26
C MET A 100 -11.33 12.77 7.89
N TRP A 101 -11.35 14.10 7.72
CA TRP A 101 -12.41 14.95 8.29
C TRP A 101 -13.73 14.91 7.50
N GLN A 102 -13.71 14.50 6.23
CA GLN A 102 -14.94 14.27 5.44
C GLN A 102 -15.52 12.89 5.75
N GLU A 103 -14.66 11.87 5.82
CA GLU A 103 -15.03 10.48 6.11
C GLU A 103 -15.38 10.27 7.59
N LYS A 104 -14.82 11.10 8.48
CA LYS A 104 -15.00 11.04 9.94
C LYS A 104 -14.53 9.73 10.59
N VAL A 105 -13.71 8.96 9.86
CA VAL A 105 -13.10 7.71 10.30
C VAL A 105 -11.62 7.76 9.95
N ALA A 106 -10.77 7.37 10.89
CA ALA A 106 -9.34 7.26 10.66
C ALA A 106 -9.00 5.84 10.16
N PRO A 107 -8.03 5.68 9.24
CA PRO A 107 -7.42 4.40 8.95
C PRO A 107 -6.86 3.70 10.19
#